data_AF-A0A822YBZ8-F1
#
_entry.id   AF-A0A822YBZ8-F1
#
_cell.length_a   1.000
_cell.length_b   1.000
_cell.length_c   1.000
_cell.angle_alpha   90.00
_cell.angle_beta   90.00
_cell.angle_gamma   90.00
#
_symmetry.space_group_name_H-M   'P 1'
#
loop_
_entity.id
_entity.type
_entity.pdbx_description
1 polymer ?
#
loop_
_entity_poly.entity_id
_entity_poly.type
_entity_poly.pdbx_seq_one_letter_code
_entity_poly.pdbx_strand_id
1 'polypeptide(L)' 'MEAMNDMSTLERFLRVAIWCIQEEPSQRPTMRKVTRMLEGVVQVAVPPCPYLLGSVVQS' A
#
# COMPACT_ATOMS: atom_id res chain seq x y z
N MET A 1 -20.70 -8.72 -11.34
CA MET A 1 -19.36 -8.65 -11.98
C MET A 1 -18.67 -7.34 -11.63
N GLU A 2 -19.35 -6.19 -11.69
CA GLU A 2 -18.82 -4.87 -11.31
C GLU A 2 -18.35 -4.79 -9.85
N ALA A 3 -19.14 -5.29 -8.90
CA ALA A 3 -18.76 -5.26 -7.46
C ALA A 3 -17.44 -5.99 -7.12
N MET A 4 -17.06 -7.04 -7.87
CA MET A 4 -15.77 -7.72 -7.67
C MET A 4 -14.60 -6.88 -8.19
N ASN A 5 -14.81 -6.12 -9.25
CA ASN A 5 -13.83 -5.19 -9.80
C ASN A 5 -13.58 -4.04 -8.82
N ASP A 6 -14.64 -3.55 -8.17
CA ASP A 6 -14.56 -2.48 -7.17
C ASP A 6 -13.72 -2.89 -5.96
N MET A 7 -13.91 -4.11 -5.44
CA MET A 7 -13.13 -4.62 -4.31
C MET A 7 -11.64 -4.74 -4.63
N SER A 8 -11.30 -5.23 -5.82
CA SER A 8 -9.89 -5.33 -6.24
C SER A 8 -9.23 -3.95 -6.42
N THR A 9 -10.01 -2.99 -6.93
CA THR A 9 -9.57 -1.59 -7.10
C THR A 9 -9.35 -0.93 -5.75
N LEU A 10 -10.28 -1.14 -4.81
CA LEU A 10 -10.19 -0.66 -3.43
C LEU A 10 -8.96 -1.23 -2.73
N GLU A 11 -8.75 -2.55 -2.78
CA GLU A 11 -7.59 -3.20 -2.17
C GLU A 11 -6.27 -2.59 -2.69
N ARG A 12 -6.17 -2.40 -4.00
CA ARG A 12 -5.00 -1.80 -4.62
C ARG A 12 -4.77 -0.37 -4.14
N PHE A 13 -5.82 0.46 -4.08
CA PHE A 13 -5.71 1.83 -3.58
C PHE A 13 -5.31 1.88 -2.10
N LEU A 14 -5.87 1.01 -1.26
CA LEU A 14 -5.48 0.90 0.14
C LEU A 14 -4.01 0.51 0.28
N ARG A 15 -3.54 -0.47 -0.49
CA ARG A 15 -2.12 -0.88 -0.46
C ARG A 15 -1.17 0.22 -0.92
N VAL A 16 -1.54 0.99 -1.96
CA VAL A 16 -0.76 2.16 -2.39
C VAL A 16 -0.74 3.22 -1.29
N ALA A 17 -1.88 3.51 -0.67
CA ALA A 17 -1.97 4.48 0.42
C ALA A 17 -1.07 4.10 1.60
N ILE A 18 -1.10 2.83 2.04
CA ILE A 18 -0.26 2.33 3.14
C ILE A 18 1.25 2.46 2.80
N TRP A 19 1.66 2.21 1.55
CA TRP A 19 3.04 2.45 1.11
C TRP A 19 3.44 3.93 1.17
N CYS A 20 2.53 4.85 0.83
CA CYS A 20 2.81 6.29 0.82
C CYS A 20 2.92 6.90 2.23
N ILE A 21 2.24 6.33 3.22
CA ILE A 21 2.23 6.83 4.61
C ILE A 21 3.26 6.15 5.51
N GLN A 22 4.15 5.31 4.97
CA GLN A 22 5.18 4.65 5.78
C GLN A 22 6.01 5.67 6.56
N GLU A 23 6.24 5.40 7.85
CA GLU A 23 7.04 6.25 8.73
C GLU A 23 8.41 6.53 8.11
N GLU A 24 9.12 5.47 7.74
CA GLU A 24 10.43 5.52 7.11
C GLU A 24 10.33 6.07 5.67
N PRO A 25 10.88 7.27 5.37
CA PRO A 25 10.76 7.88 4.05
C PRO A 25 11.39 7.07 2.93
N SER A 26 12.45 6.31 3.23
CA SER A 26 13.13 5.46 2.25
C SER A 26 12.28 4.27 1.77
N GLN A 27 11.26 3.88 2.53
CA GLN A 27 10.30 2.85 2.15
C GLN A 27 9.18 3.38 1.25
N ARG A 28 8.99 4.71 1.17
CA ARG A 28 7.94 5.31 0.36
C ARG A 28 8.27 5.19 -1.13
N PRO A 29 7.32 4.79 -1.98
CA PRO A 29 7.54 4.74 -3.42
C PRO A 29 7.70 6.14 -4.01
N THR A 30 8.44 6.24 -5.12
CA THR A 30 8.48 7.48 -5.91
C THR A 30 7.10 7.77 -6.53
N MET A 31 6.78 9.04 -6.78
CA MET A 31 5.52 9.40 -7.45
C MET A 31 5.31 8.68 -8.79
N ARG A 32 6.39 8.46 -9.57
CA ARG A 32 6.34 7.66 -10.81
C ARG A 32 5.92 6.21 -10.55
N LYS A 33 6.37 5.61 -9.45
CA LYS A 33 5.97 4.24 -9.08
C LYS A 33 4.52 4.23 -8.60
N VAL A 34 4.11 5.22 -7.80
CA VAL A 34 2.72 5.39 -7.34
C VAL A 34 1.75 5.48 -8.52
N THR A 35 2.01 6.33 -9.53
CA THR A 35 1.12 6.44 -10.69
C THR A 35 0.97 5.12 -11.44
N ARG A 36 2.08 4.41 -11.69
CA ARG A 36 2.05 3.10 -12.36
C ARG A 36 1.30 2.04 -11.54
N MET A 37 1.37 2.09 -10.21
CA MET A 37 0.59 1.22 -9.32
C MET A 37 -0.91 1.53 -9.43
N LEU A 38 -1.29 2.81 -9.46
CA LEU A 38 -2.68 3.28 -9.60
C LEU A 38 -3.26 3.08 -11.00
N GLU A 39 -2.43 3.00 -12.04
CA GLU A 39 -2.84 2.63 -13.40
C GLU A 39 -2.92 1.11 -13.59
N GLY A 40 -2.33 0.33 -12.68
CA GLY A 40 -2.35 -1.14 -12.74
C GLY A 40 -1.26 -1.72 -13.64
N VAL A 41 -0.33 -0.86 -14.08
CA VAL A 41 0.83 -1.22 -14.92
C VAL A 41 1.84 -2.05 -14.12
N VAL A 42 1.93 -1.85 -12.81
CA VAL A 42 2.77 -2.64 -11.91
C VAL A 42 1.95 -3.19 -10.75
N GLN A 43 2.26 -4.42 -10.37
CA GLN A 43 1.65 -5.06 -9.21
C GLN A 43 2.06 -4.34 -7.92
N VAL A 44 1.09 -4.17 -7.02
CA VAL A 44 1.33 -3.60 -5.70
C VAL A 44 1.73 -4.74 -4.77
N ALA A 45 2.90 -4.67 -4.15
CA ALA A 45 3.31 -5.62 -3.11
C ALA A 45 2.52 -5.36 -1.81
N VAL A 46 2.39 -6.38 -0.95
CA VAL A 46 1.75 -6.18 0.37
C VAL A 46 2.63 -5.22 1.17
N PRO A 47 2.10 -4.08 1.62
CA PRO A 47 2.88 -3.12 2.38
C PRO A 47 3.19 -3.66 3.79
N PRO A 48 4.32 -3.27 4.40
CA PRO A 48 4.55 -3.52 5.82
C PRO A 48 3.46 -2.85 6.66
N CYS A 49 3.12 -3.47 7.81
CA CYS A 49 2.11 -2.92 8.71
C CYS A 49 2.53 -1.51 9.13
N PRO A 50 1.71 -0.47 8.89
CA PRO A 50 2.05 0.91 9.23
C PRO A 50 2.15 1.12 10.74
N TYR A 51 1.49 0.27 11.53
CA TYR A 51 1.64 0.24 12.98
C TYR A 51 2.72 -0.78 13.32
N LEU A 52 3.87 -0.29 13.78
CA LEU A 52 4.86 -1.07 14.51
C LEU A 52 4.20 -1.68 15.75
N LEU A 53 3.54 -2.83 15.61
CA LEU A 53 3.16 -3.69 16.72
C LEU A 53 4.39 -4.41 17.28
N GLY A 54 5.58 -3.80 17.21
CA GLY A 54 6.80 -4.29 17.84
C GLY A 54 6.93 -3.80 19.29
N SER A 55 6.24 -2.72 19.67
CA SER A 55 6.27 -2.18 21.03
C SER A 55 5.24 -2.79 21.97
N VAL A 56 4.19 -3.45 21.47
CA VAL A 56 3.12 -4.06 22.30
C VAL A 56 3.41 -5.53 22.65
N VAL A 57 4.30 -6.21 21.93
CA VAL A 57 4.72 -7.61 22.24
C VAL A 57 6.02 -7.70 23.05
N GLN A 58 6.59 -6.57 23.48
CA GLN A 58 7.78 -6.51 24.35
C GLN A 58 7.53 -5.88 25.73
N SER A 59 6.27 -5.69 26.14
CA SER A 59 5.90 -5.25 27.50
C SER A 59 5.32 -6.40 28.32
#